data_AF-A0A2R5LCH7-F1
#
_entry.id   AF-A0A2R5LCH7-F1
#
_cell.length_a   1.000
_cell.length_b   1.000
_cell.length_c   1.000
_cell.angle_alpha   90.00
_cell.angle_beta   90.00
_cell.angle_gamma   90.00
#
_symmetry.space_group_name_H-M   'P 1'
#
loop_
_entity.id
_entity.type
_entity.pdbx_description
1 polymer ?
#
loop_
_entity_poly.entity_id
_entity_poly.type
_entity_poly.pdbx_seq_one_letter_code
_entity_poly.pdbx_strand_id
1 'polypeptide(L)'
;RDFLRAPYATSVNRMAHCLDRIKVVPLYIVIWFLVNMYTPADYIGQDSFYHDHGLIYRLLYLWPVFLGFRMRLYTGFILGECGCIAAGMGLYPSAANAAPGAGPTNLPALVAVCDKKNFSREEFDYRTVYNVDESGCEISVTVRDGIRHWNNTVQYWLAVYFYKRLPFNRAFRGVLTMVLSSIWHGLQPGYFVCLVSASAFLVADRHLELWTQRFRGVRYVVSRLLLWLLKTEAFTYMLAAFLLLDGVRVWRYYSHVYFVGHLYVLLVILWGQFLRDRS
;
A
#
# COMPACT_ATOMS: atom_id res chain seq x y z
N ARG A 1 -22.08 -6.42 15.55
CA ARG A 1 -23.05 -5.32 15.40
C ARG A 1 -23.02 -4.92 13.94
N ASP A 2 -24.16 -5.06 13.30
CA ASP A 2 -24.26 -5.77 12.03
C ASP A 2 -24.75 -4.84 10.90
N PHE A 3 -24.11 -4.98 9.74
CA PHE A 3 -24.57 -4.55 8.41
C PHE A 3 -26.07 -4.78 8.16
N LEU A 4 -26.69 -5.76 8.83
CA LEU A 4 -28.08 -6.16 8.63
C LEU A 4 -29.14 -5.16 9.14
N ARG A 5 -28.78 -4.15 9.97
CA ARG A 5 -29.74 -3.12 10.42
C ARG A 5 -29.25 -1.70 10.14
N ALA A 6 -29.43 -1.27 8.89
CA ALA A 6 -29.14 0.09 8.44
C ALA A 6 -30.46 0.83 8.09
N PRO A 7 -31.17 1.42 9.07
CA PRO A 7 -32.46 2.10 8.83
C PRO A 7 -32.33 3.31 7.88
N TYR A 8 -31.13 3.85 7.74
CA TYR A 8 -30.77 4.94 6.84
C TYR A 8 -30.43 4.48 5.41
N ALA A 9 -30.34 3.17 5.12
CA ALA A 9 -29.85 2.69 3.82
C ALA A 9 -30.67 3.17 2.61
N THR A 10 -31.97 3.38 2.79
CA THR A 10 -32.87 3.90 1.73
C THR A 10 -32.78 5.42 1.57
N SER A 11 -32.23 6.13 2.56
CA SER A 11 -32.10 7.59 2.52
C SER A 11 -30.85 8.09 1.79
N VAL A 12 -29.93 7.19 1.46
CA VAL A 12 -28.63 7.53 0.84
C VAL A 12 -28.65 7.22 -0.67
N ASN A 13 -28.22 8.19 -1.47
CA ASN A 13 -28.06 8.00 -2.92
C ASN A 13 -26.78 7.21 -3.22
N ARG A 14 -26.92 5.89 -3.23
CA ARG A 14 -25.82 4.95 -3.51
C ARG A 14 -25.17 5.17 -4.87
N MET A 15 -25.98 5.50 -5.89
CA MET A 15 -25.49 5.73 -7.24
C MET A 15 -24.57 6.95 -7.29
N ALA A 16 -24.91 8.03 -6.59
CA ALA A 16 -24.06 9.21 -6.51
C ALA A 16 -22.69 8.89 -5.89
N HIS A 17 -22.64 8.15 -4.78
CA HIS A 17 -21.36 7.72 -4.17
C HIS A 17 -20.55 6.78 -5.09
N CYS A 18 -21.22 5.88 -5.80
CA CYS A 18 -20.56 4.99 -6.75
C CYS A 18 -19.95 5.76 -7.92
N LEU A 19 -20.71 6.71 -8.50
CA LEU A 19 -20.25 7.59 -9.58
C LEU A 19 -19.09 8.48 -9.13
N ASP A 20 -19.17 9.02 -7.90
CA ASP A 20 -18.09 9.83 -7.34
C ASP A 20 -16.80 9.02 -7.18
N ARG A 21 -16.91 7.75 -6.77
CA ARG A 21 -15.75 6.88 -6.60
C ARG A 21 -15.18 6.36 -7.92
N ILE A 22 -16.02 6.02 -8.89
CA ILE A 22 -15.57 5.42 -10.16
C ILE A 22 -14.99 6.43 -11.16
N LYS A 23 -15.29 7.73 -11.03
CA LYS A 23 -14.93 8.78 -12.02
C LYS A 23 -13.43 8.86 -12.35
N VAL A 24 -12.55 8.43 -11.44
CA VAL A 24 -11.09 8.42 -11.62
C VAL A 24 -10.57 7.22 -12.42
N VAL A 25 -11.37 6.14 -12.52
CA VAL A 25 -10.96 4.88 -13.16
C VAL A 25 -10.57 5.05 -14.63
N PRO A 26 -11.29 5.81 -15.48
CA PRO A 26 -10.89 6.01 -16.87
C PRO A 26 -9.49 6.61 -17.00
N LEU A 27 -9.10 7.54 -16.12
CA LEU A 27 -7.76 8.12 -16.11
C LEU A 27 -6.70 7.07 -15.78
N TYR A 28 -6.93 6.24 -14.76
CA TYR A 28 -6.00 5.17 -14.40
C TYR A 28 -5.83 4.14 -15.52
N ILE A 29 -6.92 3.78 -16.21
CA ILE A 29 -6.86 2.87 -17.35
C ILE A 29 -6.00 3.47 -18.48
N VAL A 30 -6.20 4.75 -18.83
CA VAL A 30 -5.40 5.42 -19.86
C VAL A 30 -3.92 5.46 -19.49
N ILE A 31 -3.59 5.85 -18.25
CA ILE A 31 -2.20 5.88 -17.78
C ILE A 31 -1.58 4.47 -17.83
N TRP A 32 -2.30 3.45 -17.35
CA TRP A 32 -1.83 2.07 -17.41
C TRP A 32 -1.55 1.61 -18.85
N PHE A 33 -2.46 1.89 -19.80
CA PHE A 33 -2.25 1.55 -21.21
C PHE A 33 -1.02 2.25 -21.80
N LEU A 34 -0.87 3.56 -21.56
CA LEU A 34 0.29 4.32 -22.02
C LEU A 34 1.60 3.76 -21.45
N VAL A 35 1.64 3.52 -20.13
CA VAL A 35 2.81 2.91 -19.49
C VAL A 35 3.12 1.54 -20.09
N ASN A 36 2.11 0.70 -20.29
CA ASN A 36 2.32 -0.65 -20.83
C ASN A 36 2.74 -0.63 -22.31
N MET A 37 2.40 0.42 -23.05
CA MET A 37 2.84 0.60 -24.44
C MET A 37 4.31 1.01 -24.53
N TYR A 38 4.78 1.89 -23.65
CA TYR A 38 6.15 2.44 -23.72
C TYR A 38 7.16 1.74 -22.81
N THR A 39 6.71 1.21 -21.69
CA THR A 39 7.56 0.59 -20.65
C THR A 39 6.89 -0.69 -20.14
N PRO A 40 6.82 -1.74 -20.98
CA PRO A 40 6.15 -2.97 -20.59
C PRO A 40 6.96 -3.72 -19.54
N ALA A 41 6.27 -4.36 -18.61
CA ALA A 41 6.87 -5.01 -17.43
C ALA A 41 7.64 -6.29 -17.76
N ASP A 42 7.28 -6.97 -18.84
CA ASP A 42 7.92 -8.20 -19.32
C ASP A 42 9.35 -7.96 -19.83
N TYR A 43 9.68 -6.73 -20.25
CA TYR A 43 11.03 -6.36 -20.69
C TYR A 43 12.12 -6.66 -19.65
N ILE A 44 11.78 -6.58 -18.35
CA ILE A 44 12.70 -6.89 -17.23
C ILE A 44 13.15 -8.37 -17.26
N GLY A 45 12.36 -9.25 -17.89
CA GLY A 45 12.69 -10.66 -18.07
C GLY A 45 13.58 -10.96 -19.29
N GLN A 46 13.81 -9.98 -20.17
CA GLN A 46 14.52 -10.18 -21.43
C GLN A 46 16.04 -9.99 -21.30
N ASP A 47 16.82 -10.66 -22.15
CA ASP A 47 18.29 -10.59 -22.10
C ASP A 47 18.83 -9.20 -22.44
N SER A 48 18.22 -8.51 -23.42
CA SER A 48 18.58 -7.15 -23.84
C SER A 48 18.55 -6.15 -22.69
N PHE A 49 17.62 -6.31 -21.74
CA PHE A 49 17.55 -5.45 -20.55
C PHE A 49 18.85 -5.50 -19.72
N TYR A 50 19.52 -6.65 -19.71
CA TYR A 50 20.75 -6.88 -18.96
C TYR A 50 22.04 -6.68 -19.77
N HIS A 51 21.98 -6.72 -21.09
CA HIS A 51 23.16 -6.51 -21.93
C HIS A 51 23.32 -5.05 -22.38
N ASP A 52 22.20 -4.38 -22.68
CA ASP A 52 22.24 -3.10 -23.41
C ASP A 52 22.19 -1.87 -22.49
N HIS A 53 21.91 -2.08 -21.20
CA HIS A 53 21.60 -0.99 -20.27
C HIS A 53 22.40 -1.07 -18.98
N GLY A 54 22.81 0.08 -18.45
CA GLY A 54 23.54 0.18 -17.17
C GLY A 54 22.63 0.14 -15.93
N LEU A 55 23.25 0.17 -14.75
CA LEU A 55 22.58 0.10 -13.45
C LEU A 55 21.44 1.13 -13.29
N ILE A 56 21.72 2.40 -13.57
CA ILE A 56 20.76 3.49 -13.37
C ILE A 56 19.50 3.27 -14.21
N TYR A 57 19.67 2.86 -15.48
CA TYR A 57 18.55 2.56 -16.35
C TYR A 57 17.69 1.41 -15.78
N ARG A 58 18.32 0.31 -15.34
CA ARG A 58 17.60 -0.85 -14.80
C ARG A 58 16.74 -0.50 -13.58
N LEU A 59 17.26 0.36 -12.70
CA LEU A 59 16.53 0.85 -11.52
C LEU A 59 15.39 1.79 -11.93
N LEU A 60 15.67 2.80 -12.76
CA LEU A 60 14.69 3.80 -13.16
C LEU A 60 13.61 3.25 -14.12
N TYR A 61 13.89 2.20 -14.89
CA TYR A 61 12.91 1.54 -15.76
C TYR A 61 11.71 0.99 -14.96
N LEU A 62 11.93 0.60 -13.70
CA LEU A 62 10.85 0.12 -12.85
C LEU A 62 9.92 1.23 -12.34
N TRP A 63 10.30 2.50 -12.41
CA TRP A 63 9.45 3.62 -11.96
C TRP A 63 8.15 3.74 -12.77
N PRO A 64 8.20 3.87 -14.11
CA PRO A 64 6.99 3.86 -14.91
C PRO A 64 6.28 2.50 -14.84
N VAL A 65 7.00 1.37 -14.82
CA VAL A 65 6.38 0.03 -14.63
C VAL A 65 5.56 -0.01 -13.33
N PHE A 66 6.08 0.53 -12.23
CA PHE A 66 5.38 0.58 -10.95
C PHE A 66 4.18 1.52 -10.98
N LEU A 67 4.27 2.65 -11.69
CA LEU A 67 3.12 3.52 -11.94
C LEU A 67 2.00 2.73 -12.65
N GLY A 68 2.31 2.06 -13.78
CA GLY A 68 1.33 1.27 -14.52
C GLY A 68 0.74 0.13 -13.69
N PHE A 69 1.58 -0.57 -12.93
CA PHE A 69 1.13 -1.61 -12.00
C PHE A 69 0.13 -1.07 -10.97
N ARG A 70 0.40 0.10 -10.37
CA ARG A 70 -0.49 0.74 -9.41
C ARG A 70 -1.80 1.19 -10.07
N MET A 71 -1.76 1.83 -11.23
CA MET A 71 -2.96 2.25 -11.95
C MET A 71 -3.88 1.06 -12.27
N ARG A 72 -3.30 -0.08 -12.68
CA ARG A 72 -4.03 -1.33 -12.91
C ARG A 72 -4.71 -1.83 -11.63
N LEU A 73 -4.00 -1.81 -10.50
CA LEU A 73 -4.56 -2.27 -9.22
C LEU A 73 -5.55 -1.28 -8.60
N TYR A 74 -5.34 0.02 -8.72
CA TYR A 74 -6.31 1.05 -8.32
C TYR A 74 -7.62 0.88 -9.06
N THR A 75 -7.56 0.63 -10.37
CA THR A 75 -8.74 0.30 -11.18
C THR A 75 -9.48 -0.91 -10.59
N GLY A 76 -8.78 -2.02 -10.34
CA GLY A 76 -9.40 -3.22 -9.76
C GLY A 76 -10.00 -2.99 -8.37
N PHE A 77 -9.29 -2.30 -7.49
CA PHE A 77 -9.77 -2.00 -6.14
C PHE A 77 -11.00 -1.10 -6.16
N ILE A 78 -10.98 -0.03 -6.95
CA ILE A 78 -12.10 0.91 -7.06
C ILE A 78 -13.34 0.24 -7.65
N LEU A 79 -13.17 -0.61 -8.66
CA LEU A 79 -14.30 -1.39 -9.21
C LEU A 79 -14.90 -2.33 -8.16
N GLY A 80 -14.06 -2.98 -7.33
CA GLY A 80 -14.51 -3.79 -6.20
C GLY A 80 -15.26 -2.95 -5.14
N GLU A 81 -14.73 -1.78 -4.79
CA GLU A 81 -15.37 -0.82 -3.89
C GLU A 81 -16.73 -0.36 -4.42
N CYS A 82 -16.82 -0.02 -5.71
CA CYS A 82 -18.07 0.33 -6.39
C CYS A 82 -19.09 -0.81 -6.37
N GLY A 83 -18.64 -2.06 -6.53
CA GLY A 83 -19.48 -3.25 -6.35
C GLY A 83 -20.10 -3.32 -4.96
N CYS A 84 -19.29 -3.05 -3.92
CA CYS A 84 -19.79 -2.96 -2.55
C CYS A 84 -20.77 -1.79 -2.36
N ILE A 85 -20.44 -0.60 -2.84
CA ILE A 85 -21.28 0.60 -2.73
C ILE A 85 -22.64 0.36 -3.41
N ALA A 86 -22.65 -0.20 -4.61
CA ALA A 86 -23.87 -0.53 -5.36
C ALA A 86 -24.75 -1.54 -4.60
N ALA A 87 -24.14 -2.54 -3.97
CA ALA A 87 -24.81 -3.49 -3.10
C ALA A 87 -25.30 -2.88 -1.76
N GLY A 88 -24.99 -1.60 -1.47
CA GLY A 88 -25.30 -0.95 -0.20
C GLY A 88 -24.39 -1.38 0.95
N MET A 89 -23.27 -2.04 0.63
CA MET A 89 -22.33 -2.56 1.60
C MET A 89 -21.38 -1.47 2.12
N GLY A 90 -21.20 -1.40 3.43
CA GLY A 90 -20.20 -0.57 4.08
C GLY A 90 -20.66 0.84 4.37
N LEU A 91 -21.96 1.11 4.22
CA LEU A 91 -22.57 2.39 4.51
C LEU A 91 -22.68 2.61 6.02
N TYR A 92 -22.07 3.69 6.50
CA TYR A 92 -22.19 4.12 7.89
C TYR A 92 -22.33 5.64 7.99
N PRO A 93 -22.95 6.17 9.06
CA PRO A 93 -22.87 7.59 9.36
C PRO A 93 -21.41 7.99 9.60
N SER A 94 -20.98 9.13 9.10
CA SER A 94 -19.58 9.58 9.27
C SER A 94 -19.22 9.78 10.74
N ALA A 95 -20.19 10.10 11.60
CA ALA A 95 -20.02 10.16 13.06
C ALA A 95 -19.59 8.83 13.70
N ALA A 96 -19.85 7.69 13.04
CA ALA A 96 -19.43 6.37 13.49
C ALA A 96 -17.94 6.09 13.27
N ASN A 97 -17.20 7.01 12.63
CA ASN A 97 -15.77 6.90 12.35
C ASN A 97 -15.41 5.55 11.75
N ALA A 98 -16.10 5.19 10.67
CA ALA A 98 -15.93 3.90 10.05
C ALA A 98 -14.53 3.77 9.43
N ALA A 99 -13.89 2.63 9.63
CA ALA A 99 -12.55 2.36 9.12
C ALA A 99 -12.55 1.18 8.13
N PRO A 100 -11.65 1.18 7.12
CA PRO A 100 -11.51 0.08 6.17
C PRO A 100 -11.40 -1.29 6.85
N GLY A 101 -12.27 -2.22 6.44
CA GLY A 101 -12.34 -3.59 6.99
C GLY A 101 -12.88 -3.69 8.43
N ALA A 102 -12.72 -2.66 9.26
CA ALA A 102 -13.13 -2.65 10.66
C ALA A 102 -14.62 -2.36 10.89
N GLY A 103 -15.26 -1.66 9.96
CA GLY A 103 -16.59 -1.11 10.20
C GLY A 103 -16.56 0.11 11.12
N PRO A 104 -17.68 0.41 11.82
CA PRO A 104 -17.83 1.58 12.68
C PRO A 104 -17.00 1.41 13.95
N THR A 105 -16.11 2.38 14.21
CA THR A 105 -15.25 2.35 15.41
C THR A 105 -15.86 3.11 16.59
N ASN A 106 -16.80 4.02 16.34
CA ASN A 106 -17.57 4.75 17.34
C ASN A 106 -19.01 4.22 17.43
N LEU A 107 -19.19 3.13 18.17
CA LEU A 107 -20.49 2.47 18.35
C LEU A 107 -21.55 3.34 19.04
N PRO A 108 -21.23 4.15 20.08
CA PRO A 108 -22.22 5.05 20.67
C PRO A 108 -22.79 6.06 19.67
N ALA A 109 -21.93 6.68 18.84
CA ALA A 109 -22.39 7.61 17.81
C ALA A 109 -23.24 6.93 16.74
N LEU A 110 -22.87 5.70 16.34
CA LEU A 110 -23.69 4.91 15.43
C LEU A 110 -25.10 4.68 15.97
N VAL A 111 -25.23 4.24 17.23
CA VAL A 111 -26.55 3.98 17.85
C VAL A 111 -27.36 5.27 17.94
N ALA A 112 -26.73 6.38 18.35
CA ALA A 112 -27.40 7.68 18.43
C ALA A 112 -27.96 8.16 17.08
N VAL A 113 -27.33 7.80 15.96
CA VAL A 113 -27.86 8.08 14.62
C VAL A 113 -28.97 7.09 14.25
N CYS A 114 -28.79 5.79 14.52
CA CYS A 114 -29.79 4.77 14.24
C CYS A 114 -31.14 5.00 14.95
N ASP A 115 -31.12 5.61 16.13
CA ASP A 115 -32.32 5.92 16.91
C ASP A 115 -33.10 7.14 16.38
N LYS A 116 -32.53 7.90 15.43
CA LYS A 116 -33.21 9.04 14.79
C LYS A 116 -34.30 8.55 13.83
N LYS A 117 -35.39 9.32 13.73
CA LYS A 117 -36.48 9.08 12.76
C LYS A 117 -36.24 9.74 11.40
N ASN A 118 -35.31 10.69 11.32
CA ASN A 118 -34.99 11.43 10.10
C ASN A 118 -33.47 11.54 9.94
N PHE A 119 -32.97 11.19 8.75
CA PHE A 119 -31.55 11.11 8.42
C PHE A 119 -31.09 12.22 7.46
N SER A 120 -31.96 13.14 7.06
CA SER A 120 -31.68 14.19 6.05
C SER A 120 -30.48 15.11 6.36
N ARG A 121 -30.09 15.24 7.63
CA ARG A 121 -28.95 16.06 8.07
C ARG A 121 -27.69 15.25 8.37
N GLU A 122 -27.76 13.92 8.27
CA GLU A 122 -26.63 13.06 8.58
C GLU A 122 -25.79 12.84 7.32
N GLU A 123 -24.47 12.96 7.47
CA GLU A 123 -23.53 12.58 6.43
C GLU A 123 -23.21 11.09 6.55
N PHE A 124 -23.16 10.42 5.40
CA PHE A 124 -22.84 9.00 5.31
C PHE A 124 -21.68 8.78 4.36
N ASP A 125 -20.87 7.78 4.68
CA ASP A 125 -19.75 7.39 3.85
C ASP A 125 -19.63 5.86 3.74
N TYR A 126 -18.78 5.46 2.79
CA TYR A 126 -18.47 4.07 2.48
C TYR A 126 -17.04 3.69 2.87
N ARG A 127 -16.42 4.41 3.82
CA ARG A 127 -14.99 4.24 4.15
C ARG A 127 -14.63 2.83 4.58
N THR A 128 -15.58 2.07 5.12
CA THR A 128 -15.36 0.66 5.49
C THR A 128 -14.98 -0.23 4.31
N VAL A 129 -15.50 0.04 3.11
CA VAL A 129 -15.20 -0.79 1.93
C VAL A 129 -14.01 -0.26 1.14
N TYR A 130 -13.52 0.95 1.44
CA TYR A 130 -12.39 1.55 0.73
C TYR A 130 -11.11 0.76 0.99
N ASN A 131 -10.63 0.09 -0.04
CA ASN A 131 -9.44 -0.73 0.00
C ASN A 131 -8.16 0.04 -0.32
N VAL A 132 -8.26 1.21 -0.95
CA VAL A 132 -7.09 2.03 -1.27
C VAL A 132 -7.35 3.51 -1.07
N ASP A 133 -6.34 4.21 -0.55
CA ASP A 133 -6.23 5.66 -0.65
C ASP A 133 -5.08 5.99 -1.61
N GLU A 134 -5.44 6.32 -2.85
CA GLU A 134 -4.50 6.50 -3.95
C GLU A 134 -3.57 7.69 -3.66
N SER A 135 -4.13 8.79 -3.15
CA SER A 135 -3.36 9.99 -2.82
C SER A 135 -2.33 9.72 -1.72
N GLY A 136 -2.74 8.99 -0.69
CA GLY A 136 -1.88 8.55 0.38
C GLY A 136 -0.77 7.64 -0.13
N CYS A 137 -1.06 6.72 -1.05
CA CYS A 137 -0.04 5.84 -1.63
C CYS A 137 1.02 6.61 -2.46
N GLU A 138 0.60 7.63 -3.22
CA GLU A 138 1.49 8.38 -4.12
C GLU A 138 2.32 9.43 -3.39
N ILE A 139 1.70 10.18 -2.47
CA ILE A 139 2.30 11.38 -1.85
C ILE A 139 3.03 11.03 -0.54
N SER A 140 2.72 9.88 0.07
CA SER A 140 3.40 9.45 1.31
C SER A 140 4.90 9.40 1.11
N VAL A 141 5.61 9.94 2.10
CA VAL A 141 7.06 10.11 2.06
C VAL A 141 7.80 8.88 2.60
N THR A 142 7.18 8.12 3.50
CA THR A 142 7.78 6.96 4.17
C THR A 142 7.22 5.66 3.58
N VAL A 143 8.02 4.59 3.63
CA VAL A 143 7.59 3.23 3.23
C VAL A 143 6.40 2.80 4.09
N ARG A 144 6.45 3.08 5.39
CA ARG A 144 5.37 2.77 6.33
C ARG A 144 4.05 3.43 5.93
N ASP A 145 4.08 4.73 5.64
CA ASP A 145 2.85 5.47 5.30
C ASP A 145 2.35 5.05 3.91
N GLY A 146 3.24 4.81 2.94
CA GLY A 146 2.84 4.28 1.63
C GLY A 146 2.10 2.94 1.73
N ILE A 147 2.63 2.00 2.53
CA ILE A 147 1.95 0.71 2.76
C ILE A 147 0.63 0.91 3.49
N ARG A 148 0.53 1.84 4.45
CA ARG A 148 -0.68 2.06 5.26
C ARG A 148 -1.92 2.44 4.43
N HIS A 149 -1.74 3.02 3.25
CA HIS A 149 -2.83 3.43 2.36
C HIS A 149 -3.18 2.37 1.30
N TRP A 150 -2.43 1.28 1.24
CA TRP A 150 -2.53 0.24 0.23
C TRP A 150 -3.21 -1.02 0.74
N ASN A 151 -4.27 -1.49 0.06
CA ASN A 151 -4.93 -2.76 0.40
C ASN A 151 -5.42 -2.81 1.86
N ASN A 152 -6.10 -1.75 2.28
CA ASN A 152 -6.47 -1.45 3.66
C ASN A 152 -7.32 -2.55 4.31
N THR A 153 -8.22 -3.18 3.56
CA THR A 153 -9.10 -4.23 4.12
C THR A 153 -8.33 -5.52 4.41
N VAL A 154 -7.39 -5.90 3.55
CA VAL A 154 -6.48 -7.03 3.78
C VAL A 154 -5.52 -6.72 4.92
N GLN A 155 -5.01 -5.48 5.00
CA GLN A 155 -4.20 -5.07 6.16
C GLN A 155 -4.97 -5.18 7.47
N TYR A 156 -6.24 -4.75 7.50
CA TYR A 156 -7.09 -4.93 8.67
C TYR A 156 -7.25 -6.42 9.02
N TRP A 157 -7.53 -7.26 8.02
CA TRP A 157 -7.68 -8.71 8.21
C TRP A 157 -6.41 -9.34 8.78
N LEU A 158 -5.24 -9.08 8.17
CA LEU A 158 -3.94 -9.53 8.66
C LEU A 158 -3.68 -9.02 10.08
N ALA A 159 -4.00 -7.76 10.37
CA ALA A 159 -3.76 -7.17 11.68
C ALA A 159 -4.60 -7.83 12.78
N VAL A 160 -5.90 -8.02 12.56
CA VAL A 160 -6.85 -8.49 13.58
C VAL A 160 -6.86 -10.01 13.73
N TYR A 161 -6.82 -10.73 12.61
CA TYR A 161 -6.98 -12.19 12.63
C TYR A 161 -5.66 -12.94 12.70
N PHE A 162 -4.54 -12.30 12.35
CA PHE A 162 -3.23 -12.95 12.38
C PHE A 162 -2.25 -12.23 13.31
N TYR A 163 -1.76 -11.05 12.94
CA TYR A 163 -0.70 -10.33 13.65
C TYR A 163 -0.99 -10.18 15.14
N LYS A 164 -2.20 -9.73 15.54
CA LYS A 164 -2.59 -9.52 16.96
C LYS A 164 -2.69 -10.80 17.79
N ARG A 165 -2.84 -11.97 17.16
CA ARG A 165 -3.05 -13.26 17.83
C ARG A 165 -1.76 -14.03 18.08
N LEU A 166 -0.66 -13.63 17.44
CA LEU A 166 0.63 -14.30 17.58
C LEU A 166 1.31 -14.00 18.93
N PRO A 167 1.76 -15.02 19.69
CA PRO A 167 2.37 -14.85 21.02
C PRO A 167 3.86 -14.48 20.97
N PHE A 168 4.30 -13.75 19.95
CA PHE A 168 5.70 -13.42 19.72
C PHE A 168 5.99 -11.92 19.87
N ASN A 169 7.28 -11.53 19.84
CA ASN A 169 7.67 -10.12 19.82
C ASN A 169 7.23 -9.41 18.52
N ARG A 170 7.19 -8.08 18.54
CA ARG A 170 6.68 -7.27 17.40
C ARG A 170 7.42 -7.54 16.09
N ALA A 171 8.74 -7.71 16.13
CA ALA A 171 9.54 -7.94 14.93
C ALA A 171 9.20 -9.29 14.27
N PHE A 172 9.18 -10.37 15.07
CA PHE A 172 8.87 -11.69 14.55
C PHE A 172 7.42 -11.79 14.05
N ARG A 173 6.47 -11.14 14.74
CA ARG A 173 5.08 -11.03 14.27
C ARG A 173 4.98 -10.33 12.91
N GLY A 174 5.76 -9.27 12.70
CA GLY A 174 5.82 -8.54 11.43
C GLY A 174 6.28 -9.44 10.28
N VAL A 175 7.40 -10.15 10.48
CA VAL A 175 7.95 -11.09 9.49
C VAL A 175 6.94 -12.21 9.17
N LEU A 176 6.38 -12.86 10.19
CA LEU A 176 5.37 -13.90 9.97
C LEU A 176 4.13 -13.38 9.23
N THR A 177 3.73 -12.14 9.49
CA THR A 177 2.59 -11.51 8.79
C THR A 177 2.91 -11.30 7.31
N MET A 178 4.14 -10.89 6.98
CA MET A 178 4.57 -10.77 5.58
C MET A 178 4.75 -12.12 4.89
N VAL A 179 5.15 -13.17 5.63
CA VAL A 179 5.15 -14.56 5.12
C VAL A 179 3.72 -14.99 4.79
N LEU A 180 2.76 -14.79 5.69
CA LEU A 180 1.35 -15.11 5.42
C LEU A 180 0.81 -14.30 4.23
N SER A 181 1.14 -13.01 4.16
CA SER A 181 0.79 -12.15 3.03
C SER A 181 1.35 -12.70 1.72
N SER A 182 2.59 -13.20 1.73
CA SER A 182 3.21 -13.86 0.57
C SER A 182 2.42 -15.08 0.13
N ILE A 183 2.09 -15.97 1.07
CA ILE A 183 1.28 -17.18 0.81
C ILE A 183 -0.09 -16.80 0.23
N TRP A 184 -0.72 -15.73 0.72
CA TRP A 184 -1.98 -15.23 0.19
C TRP A 184 -1.90 -14.78 -1.27
N HIS A 185 -0.76 -14.23 -1.69
CA HIS A 185 -0.49 -13.89 -3.09
C HIS A 185 -0.11 -15.12 -3.94
N GLY A 186 0.55 -16.11 -3.36
CA GLY A 186 0.89 -17.39 -3.99
C GLY A 186 2.17 -18.02 -3.43
N LEU A 187 2.53 -19.20 -3.94
CA LEU A 187 3.71 -19.95 -3.48
C LEU A 187 4.99 -19.66 -4.31
N GLN A 188 4.93 -18.71 -5.23
CA GLN A 188 6.05 -18.34 -6.08
C GLN A 188 7.14 -17.59 -5.26
N PRO A 189 8.44 -17.91 -5.45
CA PRO A 189 9.53 -17.31 -4.67
C PRO A 189 9.55 -15.77 -4.68
N GLY A 190 9.19 -15.15 -5.82
CA GLY A 190 9.17 -13.70 -5.96
C GLY A 190 8.25 -12.98 -4.98
N TYR A 191 7.13 -13.58 -4.59
CA TYR A 191 6.23 -13.02 -3.59
C TYR A 191 6.87 -12.97 -2.20
N PHE A 192 7.54 -14.05 -1.79
CA PHE A 192 8.26 -14.10 -0.53
C PHE A 192 9.39 -13.07 -0.52
N VAL A 193 10.19 -13.02 -1.59
CA VAL A 193 11.31 -12.09 -1.67
C VAL A 193 10.83 -10.64 -1.61
N CYS A 194 9.75 -10.27 -2.30
CA CYS A 194 9.16 -8.93 -2.22
C CYS A 194 8.64 -8.60 -0.81
N LEU A 195 7.70 -9.41 -0.30
CA LEU A 195 6.92 -9.05 0.88
C LEU A 195 7.68 -9.26 2.18
N VAL A 196 8.52 -10.29 2.29
CA VAL A 196 9.36 -10.48 3.48
C VAL A 196 10.41 -9.37 3.55
N SER A 197 11.01 -8.98 2.41
CA SER A 197 11.96 -7.85 2.36
C SER A 197 11.31 -6.55 2.82
N ALA A 198 10.02 -6.34 2.56
CA ALA A 198 9.30 -5.16 3.04
C ALA A 198 9.41 -4.97 4.57
N SER A 199 9.53 -6.06 5.34
CA SER A 199 9.78 -5.99 6.79
C SER A 199 11.10 -5.29 7.12
N ALA A 200 12.17 -5.56 6.38
CA ALA A 200 13.47 -4.93 6.58
C ALA A 200 13.46 -3.47 6.09
N PHE A 201 12.84 -3.20 4.94
CA PHE A 201 12.66 -1.83 4.43
C PHE A 201 11.88 -0.96 5.42
N LEU A 202 10.84 -1.48 6.08
CA LEU A 202 10.09 -0.77 7.12
C LEU A 202 10.95 -0.41 8.34
N VAL A 203 11.91 -1.26 8.72
CA VAL A 203 12.83 -0.96 9.83
C VAL A 203 13.81 0.14 9.42
N ALA A 204 14.40 0.05 8.22
CA ALA A 204 15.30 1.06 7.70
C ALA A 204 14.62 2.44 7.55
N ASP A 205 13.41 2.46 6.96
CA ASP A 205 12.57 3.64 6.79
C ASP A 205 12.32 4.36 8.12
N ARG A 206 12.04 3.61 9.20
CA ARG A 206 11.85 4.19 10.54
C ARG A 206 13.10 4.90 11.06
N HIS A 207 14.29 4.34 10.85
CA HIS A 207 15.54 4.98 11.29
C HIS A 207 15.78 6.30 10.55
N LEU A 208 15.53 6.33 9.24
CA LEU A 208 15.67 7.54 8.44
C LEU A 208 14.61 8.58 8.79
N GLU A 209 13.35 8.19 8.96
CA GLU A 209 12.28 9.10 9.37
C GLU A 209 12.64 9.82 10.67
N LEU A 210 13.01 9.07 11.72
CA LEU A 210 13.40 9.63 13.02
C LEU A 210 14.61 10.56 12.93
N TRP A 211 15.58 10.25 12.06
CA TRP A 211 16.73 11.11 11.85
C TRP A 211 16.36 12.43 11.15
N THR A 212 15.55 12.36 10.09
CA THR A 212 15.13 13.54 9.33
C THR A 212 14.20 14.47 10.13
N GLN A 213 13.49 13.96 11.14
CA GLN A 213 12.68 14.78 12.06
C GLN A 213 13.50 15.80 12.86
N ARG A 214 14.83 15.63 12.94
CA ARG A 214 15.75 16.58 13.59
C ARG A 214 16.00 17.83 12.74
N PHE A 215 15.67 17.79 11.44
CA PHE A 215 15.91 18.91 10.53
C PHE A 215 14.83 19.97 10.62
N ARG A 216 15.18 21.21 10.24
CA ARG A 216 14.31 22.39 10.22
C ARG A 216 14.47 23.14 8.89
N GLY A 217 13.47 23.94 8.52
CA GLY A 217 13.49 24.80 7.33
C GLY A 217 13.75 24.02 6.03
N VAL A 218 14.58 24.58 5.14
CA VAL A 218 14.89 23.99 3.82
C VAL A 218 15.45 22.56 3.95
N ARG A 219 16.28 22.28 4.97
CA ARG A 219 16.85 20.94 5.19
C ARG A 219 15.76 19.89 5.44
N TYR A 220 14.69 20.26 6.14
CA TYR A 220 13.54 19.38 6.35
C TYR A 220 12.78 19.15 5.04
N VAL A 221 12.54 20.19 4.24
CA VAL A 221 11.83 20.04 2.97
C VAL A 221 12.61 19.13 2.01
N VAL A 222 13.92 19.36 1.87
CA VAL A 222 14.80 18.53 1.04
C VAL A 222 14.83 17.09 1.53
N SER A 223 14.90 16.85 2.85
CA SER A 223 14.89 15.48 3.37
C SER A 223 13.57 14.75 3.12
N ARG A 224 12.42 15.46 3.13
CA ARG A 224 11.12 14.87 2.78
C ARG A 224 11.07 14.46 1.30
N LEU A 225 11.61 15.29 0.40
CA LEU A 225 11.73 14.91 -1.02
C LEU A 225 12.64 13.69 -1.21
N LEU A 226 13.80 13.67 -0.56
CA LEU A 226 14.75 12.54 -0.63
C LEU A 226 14.14 11.25 -0.08
N LEU A 227 13.43 11.31 1.06
CA LEU A 227 12.72 10.16 1.60
C LEU A 227 11.65 9.65 0.63
N TRP A 228 10.92 10.55 -0.03
CA TRP A 228 9.92 10.15 -1.02
C TRP A 228 10.56 9.45 -2.24
N LEU A 229 11.71 9.94 -2.71
CA LEU A 229 12.49 9.28 -3.77
C LEU A 229 12.99 7.90 -3.32
N LEU A 230 13.56 7.79 -2.12
CA LEU A 230 14.04 6.54 -1.55
C LEU A 230 12.90 5.52 -1.32
N LYS A 231 11.74 5.98 -0.85
CA LYS A 231 10.54 5.15 -0.73
C LYS A 231 10.08 4.65 -2.10
N THR A 232 10.11 5.51 -3.11
CA THR A 232 9.66 5.16 -4.47
C THR A 232 10.59 4.11 -5.05
N GLU A 233 11.90 4.31 -4.92
CA GLU A 233 12.91 3.33 -5.32
C GLU A 233 12.80 2.02 -4.51
N ALA A 234 12.52 2.09 -3.21
CA ALA A 234 12.31 0.89 -2.39
C ALA A 234 11.13 0.05 -2.90
N PHE A 235 10.02 0.70 -3.25
CA PHE A 235 8.85 0.02 -3.80
C PHE A 235 9.11 -0.57 -5.19
N THR A 236 9.74 0.18 -6.09
CA THR A 236 10.08 -0.32 -7.44
C THR A 236 11.05 -1.49 -7.35
N TYR A 237 12.07 -1.39 -6.50
CA TYR A 237 13.05 -2.45 -6.26
C TYR A 237 12.39 -3.74 -5.74
N MET A 238 11.51 -3.65 -4.73
CA MET A 238 10.78 -4.82 -4.22
C MET A 238 9.79 -5.38 -5.26
N LEU A 239 9.11 -4.50 -6.02
CA LEU A 239 8.17 -4.88 -7.06
C LEU A 239 8.81 -5.77 -8.13
N ALA A 240 10.09 -5.57 -8.46
CA ALA A 240 10.79 -6.40 -9.45
C ALA A 240 10.65 -7.89 -9.11
N ALA A 241 10.82 -8.26 -7.83
CA ALA A 241 10.62 -9.64 -7.39
C ALA A 241 9.17 -10.11 -7.52
N PHE A 242 8.22 -9.24 -7.18
CA PHE A 242 6.79 -9.51 -7.29
C PHE A 242 6.35 -9.76 -8.74
N LEU A 243 6.94 -9.06 -9.72
CA LEU A 243 6.61 -9.20 -11.14
C LEU A 243 7.25 -10.42 -11.79
N LEU A 244 8.51 -10.75 -11.44
CA LEU A 244 9.25 -11.84 -12.06
C LEU A 244 8.79 -13.22 -11.58
N LEU A 245 8.27 -13.33 -10.35
CA LEU A 245 7.72 -14.52 -9.68
C LEU A 245 8.71 -15.67 -9.44
N ASP A 246 9.53 -16.02 -10.42
CA ASP A 246 10.46 -17.13 -10.42
C ASP A 246 11.79 -16.78 -9.75
N GLY A 247 12.31 -17.67 -8.91
CA GLY A 247 13.51 -17.43 -8.11
C GLY A 247 14.77 -17.17 -8.94
N VAL A 248 14.95 -17.85 -10.08
CA VAL A 248 16.12 -17.67 -10.94
C VAL A 248 16.07 -16.31 -11.62
N ARG A 249 14.91 -15.91 -12.13
CA ARG A 249 14.70 -14.58 -12.71
C ARG A 249 14.89 -13.46 -11.68
N VAL A 250 14.37 -13.64 -10.47
CA VAL A 250 14.55 -12.68 -9.37
C VAL A 250 16.03 -12.56 -8.99
N TRP A 251 16.75 -13.67 -8.86
CA TRP A 251 18.18 -13.67 -8.57
C TRP A 251 18.98 -12.96 -9.66
N ARG A 252 18.68 -13.26 -10.93
CA ARG A 252 19.30 -12.61 -12.09
C ARG A 252 19.09 -11.09 -12.05
N TYR A 253 17.86 -10.62 -11.81
CA TYR A 253 17.58 -9.20 -11.72
C TYR A 253 18.44 -8.54 -10.62
N TYR A 254 18.38 -9.08 -9.40
CA TYR A 254 19.10 -8.48 -8.26
C TYR A 254 20.62 -8.57 -8.37
N SER A 255 21.18 -9.61 -8.96
CA SER A 255 22.62 -9.67 -9.21
C SER A 255 23.08 -8.61 -10.20
N HIS A 256 22.26 -8.32 -11.22
CA HIS A 256 22.52 -7.31 -12.24
C HIS A 256 22.26 -5.87 -11.77
N VAL A 257 21.59 -5.69 -10.63
CA VAL A 257 21.53 -4.41 -9.90
C VAL A 257 22.38 -4.44 -8.61
N TYR A 258 23.33 -5.37 -8.52
CA TYR A 258 24.30 -5.52 -7.43
C TYR A 258 23.69 -5.56 -6.03
N PHE A 259 22.46 -6.06 -5.90
CA PHE A 259 21.68 -6.10 -4.67
C PHE A 259 21.58 -4.75 -3.94
N VAL A 260 21.66 -3.63 -4.67
CA VAL A 260 21.83 -2.28 -4.11
C VAL A 260 20.76 -1.92 -3.08
N GLY A 261 19.50 -2.31 -3.30
CA GLY A 261 18.40 -2.07 -2.35
C GLY A 261 18.58 -2.83 -1.03
N HIS A 262 19.02 -4.09 -1.08
CA HIS A 262 19.27 -4.88 0.14
C HIS A 262 20.50 -4.35 0.90
N LEU A 263 21.56 -3.98 0.17
CA LEU A 263 22.76 -3.37 0.78
C LEU A 263 22.41 -2.04 1.46
N TYR A 264 21.61 -1.19 0.79
CA TYR A 264 21.10 0.06 1.36
C TYR A 264 20.35 -0.18 2.68
N VAL A 265 19.39 -1.10 2.69
CA VAL A 265 18.61 -1.43 3.90
C VAL A 265 19.50 -1.93 5.03
N LEU A 266 20.44 -2.83 4.73
CA LEU A 266 21.37 -3.36 5.72
C LEU A 266 22.20 -2.24 6.35
N LEU A 267 22.79 -1.36 5.53
CA LEU A 267 23.62 -0.26 6.01
C LEU A 267 22.83 0.72 6.88
N VAL A 268 21.60 1.06 6.49
CA VAL A 268 20.72 1.95 7.27
C VAL A 268 20.34 1.33 8.61
N ILE A 269 20.04 0.03 8.65
CA ILE A 269 19.71 -0.66 9.91
C ILE A 269 20.92 -0.67 10.85
N LEU A 270 22.11 -1.05 10.35
CA LEU A 270 23.33 -1.09 11.15
C LEU A 270 23.69 0.31 11.69
N TRP A 271 23.59 1.34 10.85
CA TRP A 271 23.78 2.72 11.26
C TRP A 271 22.76 3.16 12.31
N GLY A 272 21.49 2.80 12.13
CA GLY A 272 20.41 3.12 13.06
C GLY A 272 20.58 2.46 14.43
N GLN A 273 21.11 1.24 14.48
CA GLN A 273 21.46 0.53 15.72
C GLN A 273 22.63 1.22 16.42
N PHE A 274 23.70 1.52 15.68
CA PHE A 274 24.87 2.21 16.21
C PHE A 274 24.54 3.57 16.85
N LEU A 275 23.62 4.33 16.26
CA LEU A 275 23.17 5.60 16.84
C LEU A 275 22.36 5.43 18.12
N ARG A 276 21.61 4.33 18.26
CA ARG A 276 20.80 4.04 19.44
C ARG A 276 21.66 3.63 20.63
N ASP A 277 22.74 2.90 20.39
CA ASP A 277 23.66 2.47 21.44
C ASP A 277 24.50 3.63 22.01
N ARG A 278 24.51 4.79 21.33
CA ARG A 278 25.24 6.01 21.74
C ARG A 278 24.36 7.12 22.31
N SER A 279 23.04 6.93 22.37
CA SER A 279 22.05 7.90 22.88
C SER A 279 21.47 7.45 24.20
#